data_AF-A0A9D5L1X4-F1
#
_entry.id   AF-A0A9D5L1X4-F1
#
_cell.length_a   1.000
_cell.length_b   1.000
_cell.length_c   1.000
_cell.angle_alpha   90.00
_cell.angle_beta   90.00
_cell.angle_gamma   90.00
#
_symmetry.space_group_name_H-M   'P 1'
#
loop_
_entity.id
_entity.type
_entity.pdbx_description
1 polymer ?
#
loop_
_entity_poly.entity_id
_entity_poly.type
_entity_poly.pdbx_seq_one_letter_code
_entity_poly.pdbx_strand_id
1 'polypeptide(L)'
;MNKKIFPIILLMVIFFACSKEDKTRKEAEEQLPKTLSEWVNDPTSMKTSDIQTVYSNDSLTILHSNVIAKNGFGNEVTNRIEYIFLKTNGETYDAIRPLDEDSIYQDEETWAKKRKGKIYEKLDYGNAIAYRAISYINALGRNINDKFEEKTVNLPVPTNTGRWELQATTDNFGDKTDNKYLSLIGNGEFSNSATSNSKLSAIIFVLKNTICIRLLEYGSFSAKDDDAPYKVRIKDGNGKEYPLMLFYNDGAEGNLYPLDLSEDSKNTLKDILSKEGEITFSISYDKYTPSSYRFKVNADGYNEAIKHI
;
A
#
# COMPACT_ATOMS: atom_id res chain seq x y z
N MET A 1 44.75 34.00 -56.28
CA MET A 1 44.23 34.63 -55.05
C MET A 1 42.73 34.86 -55.24
N ASN A 2 41.90 34.31 -54.34
CA ASN A 2 40.47 34.54 -54.11
C ASN A 2 39.70 33.22 -53.94
N LYS A 3 39.73 32.73 -52.69
CA LYS A 3 38.80 31.75 -52.14
C LYS A 3 37.40 32.37 -52.19
N LYS A 4 36.44 31.75 -52.88
CA LYS A 4 35.02 31.99 -52.63
C LYS A 4 34.53 30.88 -51.71
N ILE A 5 34.43 31.22 -50.42
CA ILE A 5 33.83 30.39 -49.37
C ILE A 5 32.32 30.48 -49.53
N PHE A 6 31.69 29.32 -49.70
CA PHE A 6 30.24 29.13 -49.58
C PHE A 6 29.86 29.26 -48.09
N PRO A 7 28.88 30.10 -47.70
CA PRO A 7 28.33 30.00 -46.36
C PRO A 7 27.36 28.82 -46.31
N ILE A 8 27.79 27.72 -45.67
CA ILE A 8 26.88 26.68 -45.19
C ILE A 8 26.15 27.30 -43.99
N ILE A 9 24.89 27.65 -44.17
CA ILE A 9 23.98 27.96 -43.08
C ILE A 9 23.71 26.64 -42.36
N LEU A 10 24.46 26.40 -41.29
CA LEU A 10 24.19 25.32 -40.34
C LEU A 10 22.97 25.75 -39.51
N LEU A 11 21.78 25.33 -39.95
CA LEU A 11 20.57 25.46 -39.16
C LEU A 11 20.71 24.52 -37.95
N MET A 12 21.17 25.05 -36.81
CA MET A 12 21.08 24.35 -35.53
C MET A 12 19.61 24.21 -35.17
N VAL A 13 19.01 23.07 -35.54
CA VAL A 13 17.78 22.60 -34.93
C VAL A 13 18.14 22.18 -33.50
N ILE A 14 18.03 23.13 -32.57
CA ILE A 14 18.02 22.83 -31.15
C ILE A 14 16.71 22.07 -30.91
N PHE A 15 16.80 20.74 -30.83
CA PHE A 15 15.72 19.93 -30.28
C PHE A 15 15.53 20.37 -28.82
N PHE A 16 14.57 21.26 -28.58
CA PHE A 16 13.97 21.44 -27.26
C PHE A 16 13.16 20.17 -26.92
N ALA A 17 13.84 19.06 -26.70
CA ALA A 17 13.33 17.98 -25.88
C ALA A 17 13.51 18.40 -24.41
N CYS A 18 12.83 19.48 -24.00
CA CYS A 18 12.51 19.65 -22.59
C CYS A 18 11.59 18.48 -22.25
N SER A 19 12.17 17.46 -21.64
CA SER A 19 11.61 16.14 -21.45
C SER A 19 10.33 16.20 -20.60
N LYS A 20 9.41 15.25 -20.79
CA LYS A 20 8.22 15.13 -19.92
C LYS A 20 8.63 14.90 -18.47
N GLU A 21 9.73 14.19 -18.24
CA GLU A 21 10.41 14.06 -16.94
C GLU A 21 10.70 15.43 -16.28
N ASP A 22 11.32 16.38 -16.99
CA ASP A 22 11.58 17.73 -16.43
C ASP A 22 10.29 18.46 -16.01
N LYS A 23 9.20 18.22 -16.73
CA LYS A 23 7.88 18.78 -16.40
C LYS A 23 7.31 18.12 -15.15
N THR A 24 7.33 16.79 -15.06
CA THR A 24 6.82 16.04 -13.90
C THR A 24 7.63 16.36 -12.64
N ARG A 25 8.96 16.48 -12.75
CA ARG A 25 9.81 16.92 -11.64
C ARG A 25 9.43 18.30 -11.12
N LYS A 26 9.29 19.30 -12.00
CA LYS A 26 8.92 20.67 -11.60
C LYS A 26 7.56 20.72 -10.93
N GLU A 27 6.58 20.00 -11.46
CA GLU A 27 5.25 19.93 -10.84
C GLU A 27 5.31 19.29 -9.44
N ALA A 28 6.15 18.27 -9.24
CA ALA A 28 6.36 17.68 -7.92
C ALA A 28 6.99 18.68 -6.93
N GLU A 29 8.01 19.43 -7.37
CA GLU A 29 8.66 20.47 -6.57
C GLU A 29 7.69 21.60 -6.18
N GLU A 30 6.78 21.99 -7.09
CA GLU A 30 5.74 22.98 -6.84
C GLU A 30 4.59 22.46 -5.96
N GLN A 31 4.28 21.17 -6.02
CA GLN A 31 3.20 20.55 -5.26
C GLN A 31 3.60 20.24 -3.81
N LEU A 32 4.85 19.83 -3.58
CA LEU A 32 5.37 19.49 -2.25
C LEU A 32 5.01 20.52 -1.15
N PRO A 33 5.30 21.83 -1.29
CA PRO A 33 4.98 22.79 -0.24
C PRO A 33 3.46 22.94 0.00
N LYS A 34 2.63 22.76 -1.03
CA LYS A 34 1.16 22.81 -0.90
C LYS A 34 0.68 21.63 -0.05
N THR A 35 1.12 20.42 -0.39
CA THR A 35 0.78 19.20 0.36
C THR A 35 1.25 19.29 1.81
N LEU A 36 2.47 19.80 2.06
CA LEU A 36 2.96 19.99 3.42
C LEU A 36 2.15 21.03 4.22
N SER A 37 1.71 22.10 3.57
CA SER A 37 0.91 23.15 4.23
C SER A 37 -0.44 22.63 4.75
N GLU A 38 -0.97 21.57 4.15
CA GLU A 38 -2.19 20.91 4.63
C GLU A 38 -1.93 19.93 5.79
N TRP A 39 -0.69 19.48 5.96
CA TRP A 39 -0.31 18.45 6.93
C TRP A 39 0.18 19.02 8.27
N VAL A 40 0.67 20.27 8.27
CA VAL A 40 1.20 20.94 9.47
C VAL A 40 0.13 21.77 10.18
N ASN A 41 0.19 21.83 11.52
CA ASN A 41 -0.75 22.61 12.32
C ASN A 41 -0.65 24.13 12.10
N ASP A 42 0.57 24.65 11.88
CA ASP A 42 0.83 26.05 11.56
C ASP A 42 1.55 26.16 10.21
N PRO A 43 0.80 26.28 9.09
CA PRO A 43 1.36 26.37 7.75
C PRO A 43 2.26 27.59 7.54
N THR A 44 2.06 28.66 8.30
CA THR A 44 2.85 29.89 8.17
C THR A 44 4.26 29.76 8.74
N SER A 45 4.46 28.81 9.66
CA SER A 45 5.77 28.47 10.22
C SER A 45 6.59 27.54 9.32
N MET A 46 5.96 26.93 8.31
CA MET A 46 6.54 25.83 7.55
C MET A 46 7.54 26.31 6.50
N LYS A 47 8.68 25.62 6.45
CA LYS A 47 9.74 25.82 5.46
C LYS A 47 10.23 24.47 4.96
N THR A 48 10.56 24.41 3.67
CA THR A 48 11.29 23.30 3.07
C THR A 48 12.73 23.72 2.78
N SER A 49 13.65 22.77 2.88
CA SER A 49 15.07 22.94 2.53
C SER A 49 15.66 21.62 2.06
N ASP A 50 16.80 21.67 1.38
CA ASP A 50 17.52 20.51 0.85
C ASP A 50 16.64 19.58 0.00
N ILE A 51 15.80 20.18 -0.87
CA ILE A 51 14.97 19.42 -1.81
C ILE A 51 15.89 18.75 -2.82
N GLN A 52 15.96 17.42 -2.77
CA GLN A 52 16.72 16.58 -3.66
C GLN A 52 15.77 15.68 -4.45
N THR A 53 15.84 15.73 -5.78
CA THR A 53 15.23 14.70 -6.63
C THR A 53 16.10 13.46 -6.59
N VAL A 54 15.59 12.37 -6.00
CA VAL A 54 16.31 11.09 -5.91
C VAL A 54 15.90 10.12 -7.03
N TYR A 55 14.71 10.29 -7.59
CA TYR A 55 14.24 9.56 -8.75
C TYR A 55 13.26 10.43 -9.55
N SER A 56 13.36 10.41 -10.88
CA SER A 56 12.36 11.04 -11.75
C SER A 56 12.27 10.28 -13.07
N ASN A 57 11.05 10.21 -13.60
CA ASN A 57 10.76 9.85 -14.99
C ASN A 57 9.49 10.61 -15.43
N ASP A 58 8.96 10.27 -16.60
CA ASP A 58 7.78 10.92 -17.18
C ASP A 58 6.53 10.92 -16.27
N SER A 59 6.40 9.95 -15.36
CA SER A 59 5.20 9.74 -14.53
C SER A 59 5.45 9.83 -13.03
N LEU A 60 6.63 9.50 -12.54
CA LEU A 60 6.94 9.38 -11.12
C LEU A 60 8.12 10.29 -10.77
N THR A 61 7.97 11.08 -9.72
CA THR A 61 9.08 11.80 -9.08
C THR A 61 9.09 11.48 -7.59
N ILE A 62 10.28 11.21 -7.06
CA ILE A 62 10.53 11.02 -5.62
C ILE A 62 11.51 12.10 -5.17
N LEU A 63 11.09 12.89 -4.18
CA LEU A 63 11.89 13.95 -3.58
C LEU A 63 12.24 13.59 -2.14
N HIS A 64 13.47 13.88 -1.73
CA HIS A 64 13.85 13.96 -0.32
C HIS A 64 13.93 15.43 0.07
N SER A 65 13.43 15.80 1.25
CA SER A 65 13.47 17.19 1.72
C SER A 65 13.54 17.23 3.25
N ASN A 66 14.13 18.30 3.78
CA ASN A 66 13.92 18.70 5.16
C ASN A 66 12.66 19.56 5.25
N VAL A 67 11.82 19.30 6.25
CA VAL A 67 10.64 20.09 6.60
C VAL A 67 10.86 20.65 7.99
N ILE A 68 10.78 21.97 8.10
CA ILE A 68 10.91 22.71 9.34
C ILE A 68 9.54 23.31 9.65
N ALA A 69 8.97 23.00 10.81
CA ALA A 69 7.70 23.58 11.24
C ALA A 69 7.62 23.62 12.77
N LYS A 70 6.75 24.48 13.32
CA LYS A 70 6.48 24.48 14.76
C LYS A 70 5.60 23.30 15.15
N ASN A 71 5.97 22.60 16.23
CA ASN A 71 5.12 21.59 16.84
C ASN A 71 4.01 22.23 17.71
N GLY A 72 3.15 21.41 18.33
CA GLY A 72 2.06 21.88 19.19
C GLY A 72 2.49 22.67 20.44
N PHE A 73 3.79 22.68 20.76
CA PHE A 73 4.38 23.47 21.86
C PHE A 73 5.07 24.74 21.36
N GLY A 74 5.02 25.04 20.06
CA GLY A 74 5.64 26.21 19.45
C GLY A 74 7.14 26.08 19.17
N ASN A 75 7.75 24.92 19.45
CA ASN A 75 9.15 24.65 19.14
C ASN A 75 9.32 24.31 17.66
N GLU A 76 10.34 24.85 17.02
CA GLU A 76 10.72 24.44 15.66
C GLU A 76 11.29 23.01 15.68
N VAL A 77 10.75 22.15 14.83
CA VAL A 77 11.20 20.77 14.62
C VAL A 77 11.55 20.60 13.16
N THR A 78 12.67 19.91 12.90
CA THR A 78 13.08 19.52 11.55
C THR A 78 12.88 18.04 11.38
N ASN A 79 12.12 17.64 10.35
CA ASN A 79 11.93 16.25 9.95
C ASN A 79 12.40 16.06 8.53
N ARG A 80 13.07 14.94 8.27
CA ARG A 80 13.46 14.55 6.91
C ARG A 80 12.36 13.66 6.33
N ILE A 81 11.92 13.97 5.11
CA ILE A 81 10.80 13.29 4.47
C ILE A 81 11.18 12.72 3.10
N GLU A 82 10.40 11.74 2.68
CA GLU A 82 10.31 11.28 1.31
C GLU A 82 8.92 11.62 0.76
N TYR A 83 8.89 12.35 -0.35
CA TYR A 83 7.69 12.75 -1.07
C TYR A 83 7.59 11.99 -2.38
N ILE A 84 6.43 11.42 -2.65
CA ILE A 84 6.15 10.63 -3.84
C ILE A 84 5.09 11.39 -4.64
N PHE A 85 5.38 11.68 -5.90
CA PHE A 85 4.47 12.36 -6.82
C PHE A 85 4.28 11.50 -8.07
N LEU A 86 3.04 11.11 -8.36
CA LEU A 86 2.71 10.18 -9.43
C LEU A 86 1.62 10.74 -10.34
N LYS A 87 1.87 10.69 -11.65
CA LYS A 87 0.90 10.96 -12.70
C LYS A 87 0.53 9.69 -13.43
N THR A 88 -0.74 9.35 -13.40
CA THR A 88 -1.26 8.18 -14.10
C THR A 88 -2.74 8.38 -14.44
N ASN A 89 -3.18 7.83 -15.57
CA ASN A 89 -4.58 7.90 -16.03
C ASN A 89 -5.17 9.33 -16.08
N GLY A 90 -4.34 10.34 -16.34
CA GLY A 90 -4.76 11.75 -16.36
C GLY A 90 -4.98 12.38 -14.98
N GLU A 91 -4.77 11.63 -13.90
CA GLU A 91 -4.83 12.09 -12.53
C GLU A 91 -3.45 12.24 -11.91
N THR A 92 -3.39 12.91 -10.76
CA THR A 92 -2.15 13.13 -10.00
C THR A 92 -2.37 12.72 -8.56
N TYR A 93 -1.40 11.98 -8.04
CA TYR A 93 -1.42 11.41 -6.72
C TYR A 93 -0.15 11.77 -5.98
N ASP A 94 -0.27 11.89 -4.67
CA ASP A 94 0.87 12.08 -3.82
C ASP A 94 0.79 11.33 -2.49
N ALA A 95 1.96 11.18 -1.88
CA ALA A 95 2.12 10.64 -0.54
C ALA A 95 3.38 11.21 0.11
N ILE A 96 3.33 11.38 1.44
CA ILE A 96 4.46 11.81 2.26
C ILE A 96 4.76 10.72 3.28
N ARG A 97 6.04 10.54 3.58
CA ARG A 97 6.49 9.71 4.71
C ARG A 97 7.74 10.28 5.37
N PRO A 98 8.00 9.94 6.64
CA PRO A 98 9.32 10.10 7.22
C PRO A 98 10.37 9.36 6.38
N LEU A 99 11.53 9.97 6.20
CA LEU A 99 12.67 9.30 5.56
C LEU A 99 13.40 8.45 6.60
N ASP A 100 13.36 7.13 6.41
CA ASP A 100 13.98 6.12 7.28
C ASP A 100 14.72 5.06 6.44
N GLU A 101 15.23 4.01 7.09
CA GLU A 101 16.01 2.93 6.45
C GLU A 101 15.23 2.14 5.38
N ASP A 102 13.89 2.19 5.43
CA ASP A 102 12.98 1.50 4.50
C ASP A 102 12.38 2.45 3.44
N SER A 103 13.07 3.55 3.11
CA SER A 103 12.77 4.49 2.01
C SER A 103 12.31 3.79 0.73
N ILE A 104 11.27 4.33 0.09
CA ILE A 104 10.70 3.87 -1.20
C ILE A 104 11.72 3.99 -2.32
N TYR A 105 12.54 5.04 -2.30
CA TYR A 105 13.72 5.10 -3.13
C TYR A 105 14.80 4.15 -2.59
N GLN A 106 15.35 3.35 -3.48
CA GLN A 106 16.59 2.61 -3.26
C GLN A 106 17.41 2.78 -4.53
N ASP A 107 18.71 3.01 -4.41
CA ASP A 107 19.60 2.94 -5.57
C ASP A 107 19.58 1.52 -6.19
N GLU A 108 19.98 1.42 -7.46
CA GLU A 108 19.90 0.17 -8.21
C GLU A 108 20.73 -0.97 -7.59
N GLU A 109 21.87 -0.66 -6.97
CA GLU A 109 22.72 -1.65 -6.32
C GLU A 109 22.06 -2.21 -5.06
N THR A 110 21.53 -1.34 -4.21
CA THR A 110 20.78 -1.70 -3.00
C THR A 110 19.54 -2.52 -3.35
N TRP A 111 18.79 -2.09 -4.37
CA TRP A 111 17.64 -2.84 -4.87
C TRP A 111 18.02 -4.24 -5.35
N ALA A 112 19.07 -4.37 -6.17
CA ALA A 112 19.51 -5.65 -6.72
C ALA A 112 19.84 -6.68 -5.62
N LYS A 113 20.37 -6.21 -4.48
CA LYS A 113 20.65 -7.04 -3.29
C LYS A 113 19.39 -7.41 -2.51
N LYS A 114 18.42 -6.49 -2.38
CA LYS A 114 17.23 -6.65 -1.53
C LYS A 114 16.01 -7.26 -2.22
N ARG A 115 15.96 -7.32 -3.56
CA ARG A 115 14.77 -7.76 -4.32
C ARG A 115 14.43 -9.24 -4.19
N LYS A 116 15.38 -10.10 -3.81
CA LYS A 116 15.18 -11.54 -3.74
C LYS A 116 14.07 -11.90 -2.73
N GLY A 117 13.13 -12.73 -3.14
CA GLY A 117 11.99 -13.15 -2.32
C GLY A 117 10.87 -12.12 -2.21
N LYS A 118 10.94 -10.99 -2.93
CA LYS A 118 9.88 -9.98 -3.00
C LYS A 118 8.95 -10.25 -4.18
N ILE A 119 7.70 -9.79 -4.08
CA ILE A 119 6.72 -9.96 -5.15
C ILE A 119 7.15 -9.27 -6.47
N TYR A 120 7.96 -8.21 -6.36
CA TYR A 120 8.54 -7.46 -7.46
C TYR A 120 9.94 -7.95 -7.89
N GLU A 121 10.41 -9.12 -7.45
CA GLU A 121 11.77 -9.63 -7.71
C GLU A 121 12.14 -9.62 -9.21
N LYS A 122 11.16 -9.92 -10.08
CA LYS A 122 11.34 -10.06 -11.53
C LYS A 122 11.20 -8.75 -12.31
N LEU A 123 10.84 -7.64 -11.66
CA LEU A 123 10.73 -6.35 -12.33
C LEU A 123 12.12 -5.81 -12.68
N ASP A 124 12.21 -4.98 -13.72
CA ASP A 124 13.33 -4.07 -13.89
C ASP A 124 13.31 -2.98 -12.81
N TYR A 125 14.43 -2.25 -12.67
CA TYR A 125 14.60 -1.25 -11.61
C TYR A 125 13.51 -0.16 -11.64
N GLY A 126 13.18 0.38 -12.83
CA GLY A 126 12.17 1.43 -12.97
C GLY A 126 10.78 0.96 -12.55
N ASN A 127 10.39 -0.23 -12.99
CA ASN A 127 9.14 -0.87 -12.59
C ASN A 127 9.13 -1.27 -11.11
N ALA A 128 10.27 -1.62 -10.52
CA ALA A 128 10.36 -1.90 -9.09
C ALA A 128 10.18 -0.63 -8.24
N ILE A 129 10.77 0.50 -8.62
CA ILE A 129 10.54 1.78 -7.96
C ILE A 129 9.07 2.21 -8.12
N ALA A 130 8.50 2.06 -9.31
CA ALA A 130 7.08 2.33 -9.56
C ALA A 130 6.17 1.43 -8.69
N TYR A 131 6.47 0.13 -8.57
CA TYR A 131 5.76 -0.78 -7.68
C TYR A 131 5.74 -0.23 -6.24
N ARG A 132 6.91 0.10 -5.69
CA ARG A 132 7.02 0.54 -4.29
C ARG A 132 6.28 1.87 -4.07
N ALA A 133 6.40 2.81 -4.99
CA ALA A 133 5.71 4.09 -4.94
C ALA A 133 4.19 3.93 -5.01
N ILE A 134 3.69 3.16 -5.96
CA ILE A 134 2.26 2.90 -6.14
C ILE A 134 1.68 2.15 -4.93
N SER A 135 2.38 1.13 -4.42
CA SER A 135 1.96 0.41 -3.21
C SER A 135 1.82 1.35 -2.01
N TYR A 136 2.76 2.29 -1.83
CA TYR A 136 2.67 3.27 -0.75
C TYR A 136 1.52 4.26 -0.96
N ILE A 137 1.32 4.75 -2.19
CA ILE A 137 0.18 5.63 -2.52
C ILE A 137 -1.16 4.91 -2.27
N ASN A 138 -1.30 3.64 -2.65
CA ASN A 138 -2.50 2.84 -2.38
C ASN A 138 -2.76 2.65 -0.88
N ALA A 139 -1.71 2.67 -0.06
CA ALA A 139 -1.82 2.51 1.38
C ALA A 139 -2.15 3.81 2.10
N LEU A 140 -1.45 4.90 1.78
CA LEU A 140 -1.39 6.13 2.58
C LEU A 140 -1.41 7.42 1.74
N GLY A 141 -1.45 7.31 0.42
CA GLY A 141 -1.51 8.47 -0.49
C GLY A 141 -2.93 8.93 -0.77
N ARG A 142 -3.03 9.88 -1.70
CA ARG A 142 -4.29 10.48 -2.15
C ARG A 142 -4.21 10.93 -3.60
N ASN A 143 -5.36 11.23 -4.21
CA ASN A 143 -5.42 12.15 -5.35
C ASN A 143 -5.22 13.57 -4.83
N ILE A 144 -4.39 14.39 -5.49
CA ILE A 144 -4.06 15.74 -4.99
C ILE A 144 -5.25 16.70 -4.95
N ASN A 145 -6.34 16.38 -5.66
CA ASN A 145 -7.56 17.18 -5.65
C ASN A 145 -8.54 16.78 -4.53
N ASP A 146 -8.27 15.69 -3.83
CA ASP A 146 -9.04 15.22 -2.69
C ASP A 146 -8.37 15.67 -1.37
N LYS A 147 -9.16 15.82 -0.30
CA LYS A 147 -8.56 16.03 1.02
C LYS A 147 -7.94 14.72 1.51
N PHE A 148 -6.99 14.84 2.44
CA PHE A 148 -6.43 13.69 3.13
C PHE A 148 -7.54 12.81 3.75
N GLU A 149 -7.38 11.50 3.61
CA GLU A 149 -8.25 10.46 4.18
C GLU A 149 -9.69 10.36 3.61
N GLU A 150 -10.07 11.16 2.61
CA GLU A 150 -11.45 11.13 2.07
C GLU A 150 -11.72 9.93 1.15
N LYS A 151 -10.71 9.44 0.41
CA LYS A 151 -10.90 8.37 -0.59
C LYS A 151 -9.75 7.37 -0.58
N THR A 152 -10.11 6.11 -0.75
CA THR A 152 -9.16 5.03 -0.99
C THR A 152 -8.58 5.14 -2.39
N VAL A 153 -7.25 5.03 -2.50
CA VAL A 153 -6.56 4.95 -3.79
C VAL A 153 -6.37 3.48 -4.16
N ASN A 154 -6.67 3.13 -5.42
CA ASN A 154 -6.49 1.79 -5.96
C ASN A 154 -5.88 1.84 -7.36
N LEU A 155 -4.58 2.11 -7.41
CA LEU A 155 -3.79 2.15 -8.63
C LEU A 155 -3.19 0.78 -8.94
N PRO A 156 -3.15 0.37 -10.22
CA PRO A 156 -2.52 -0.88 -10.61
C PRO A 156 -1.01 -0.81 -10.38
N VAL A 157 -0.46 -1.83 -9.73
CA VAL A 157 0.98 -2.01 -9.56
C VAL A 157 1.57 -2.78 -10.77
N PRO A 158 2.85 -2.58 -11.13
CA PRO A 158 3.46 -3.25 -12.30
C PRO A 158 3.49 -4.78 -12.25
N THR A 159 3.36 -5.38 -11.07
CA THR A 159 3.21 -6.84 -10.90
C THR A 159 1.79 -7.33 -11.20
N ASN A 160 0.82 -6.43 -11.34
CA ASN A 160 -0.62 -6.71 -11.40
C ASN A 160 -1.15 -7.50 -10.19
N THR A 161 -0.45 -7.44 -9.05
CA THR A 161 -0.82 -8.15 -7.81
C THR A 161 -1.65 -7.29 -6.86
N GLY A 162 -2.15 -6.14 -7.31
CA GLY A 162 -2.91 -5.20 -6.49
C GLY A 162 -2.22 -4.85 -5.16
N ARG A 163 -2.98 -4.95 -4.06
CA ARG A 163 -2.52 -4.66 -2.69
C ARG A 163 -2.00 -5.89 -1.96
N TRP A 164 -1.81 -7.01 -2.64
CA TRP A 164 -1.29 -8.23 -2.03
C TRP A 164 0.20 -8.09 -1.73
N GLU A 165 0.58 -8.45 -0.50
CA GLU A 165 1.96 -8.46 -0.06
C GLU A 165 2.47 -9.89 0.09
N LEU A 166 3.67 -10.15 -0.44
CA LEU A 166 4.36 -11.44 -0.27
C LEU A 166 5.28 -11.38 0.94
N GLN A 167 5.08 -12.31 1.87
CA GLN A 167 5.88 -12.47 3.08
C GLN A 167 6.38 -13.91 3.23
N ALA A 168 7.32 -14.12 4.13
CA ALA A 168 7.86 -15.44 4.47
C ALA A 168 7.65 -15.70 5.96
N THR A 169 7.29 -16.93 6.33
CA THR A 169 7.19 -17.30 7.75
C THR A 169 8.57 -17.34 8.39
N THR A 170 8.64 -17.08 9.69
CA THR A 170 9.86 -17.21 10.49
C THR A 170 9.87 -18.54 11.25
N ASP A 171 11.05 -19.09 11.47
CA ASP A 171 11.23 -20.21 12.38
C ASP A 171 11.26 -19.75 13.85
N ASN A 172 11.48 -20.69 14.77
CA ASN A 172 11.52 -20.44 16.21
C ASN A 172 12.70 -19.55 16.64
N PHE A 173 13.66 -19.30 15.77
CA PHE A 173 14.80 -18.41 16.00
C PHE A 173 14.62 -17.03 15.35
N GLY A 174 13.50 -16.82 14.65
CA GLY A 174 13.20 -15.58 13.93
C GLY A 174 13.80 -15.55 12.51
N ASP A 175 14.42 -16.63 12.05
CA ASP A 175 15.00 -16.70 10.71
C ASP A 175 13.91 -16.94 9.67
N LYS A 176 14.00 -16.26 8.53
CA LYS A 176 13.05 -16.43 7.43
C LYS A 176 13.18 -17.82 6.83
N THR A 177 12.04 -18.49 6.71
CA THR A 177 11.92 -19.78 6.03
C THR A 177 11.57 -19.63 4.55
N ASP A 178 11.63 -20.72 3.79
CA ASP A 178 11.17 -20.74 2.39
C ASP A 178 9.64 -20.76 2.24
N ASN A 179 8.90 -20.92 3.33
CA ASN A 179 7.44 -20.93 3.31
C ASN A 179 6.91 -19.50 3.18
N LYS A 180 6.26 -19.22 2.05
CA LYS A 180 5.70 -17.92 1.75
C LYS A 180 4.20 -17.88 1.99
N TYR A 181 3.70 -16.69 2.27
CA TYR A 181 2.27 -16.40 2.34
C TYR A 181 1.98 -15.03 1.74
N LEU A 182 0.73 -14.83 1.32
CA LEU A 182 0.24 -13.51 0.96
C LEU A 182 -0.53 -12.91 2.11
N SER A 183 -0.47 -11.59 2.23
CA SER A 183 -1.35 -10.83 3.13
C SER A 183 -2.10 -9.73 2.38
N LEU A 184 -3.33 -9.48 2.79
CA LEU A 184 -4.14 -8.35 2.33
C LEU A 184 -4.84 -7.72 3.52
N ILE A 185 -4.72 -6.39 3.65
CA ILE A 185 -5.31 -5.64 4.74
C ILE A 185 -6.62 -5.00 4.28
N GLY A 186 -7.67 -5.20 5.09
CA GLY A 186 -8.95 -4.53 5.00
C GLY A 186 -9.19 -3.61 6.19
N ASN A 187 -10.04 -2.61 5.99
CA ASN A 187 -10.47 -1.71 7.05
C ASN A 187 -11.99 -1.74 7.20
N GLY A 188 -12.46 -1.42 8.38
CA GLY A 188 -13.87 -1.28 8.65
C GLY A 188 -14.15 -0.95 10.11
N GLU A 189 -15.20 -1.54 10.63
CA GLU A 189 -15.75 -1.22 11.94
C GLU A 189 -16.05 -2.49 12.73
N PHE A 190 -15.95 -2.37 14.05
CA PHE A 190 -16.45 -3.38 14.97
C PHE A 190 -17.30 -2.75 16.08
N SER A 191 -18.16 -3.57 16.67
CA SER A 191 -18.96 -3.23 17.85
C SER A 191 -18.95 -4.39 18.82
N ASN A 192 -18.85 -4.09 20.11
CA ASN A 192 -18.93 -5.05 21.21
C ASN A 192 -19.66 -4.41 22.42
N SER A 193 -19.53 -4.98 23.62
CA SER A 193 -20.18 -4.43 24.82
C SER A 193 -19.61 -3.08 25.29
N ALA A 194 -18.40 -2.71 24.87
CA ALA A 194 -17.71 -1.49 25.31
C ALA A 194 -17.77 -0.37 24.27
N THR A 195 -17.96 -0.69 22.99
CA THR A 195 -17.94 0.32 21.92
C THR A 195 -18.83 -0.03 20.73
N SER A 196 -19.22 1.00 19.98
CA SER A 196 -19.98 0.88 18.73
C SER A 196 -19.22 1.52 17.57
N ASN A 197 -19.17 0.83 16.43
CA ASN A 197 -18.57 1.28 15.17
C ASN A 197 -17.14 1.83 15.34
N SER A 198 -16.34 1.20 16.19
CA SER A 198 -14.94 1.56 16.37
C SER A 198 -14.07 1.00 15.26
N LYS A 199 -12.90 1.61 15.06
CA LYS A 199 -11.95 1.23 14.01
C LYS A 199 -11.57 -0.24 14.08
N LEU A 200 -11.68 -0.92 12.95
CA LEU A 200 -11.21 -2.29 12.75
C LEU A 200 -10.20 -2.32 11.60
N SER A 201 -9.10 -3.04 11.82
CA SER A 201 -8.23 -3.52 10.75
C SER A 201 -8.34 -5.04 10.69
N ALA A 202 -8.47 -5.60 9.49
CA ALA A 202 -8.54 -7.04 9.27
C ALA A 202 -7.43 -7.46 8.32
N ILE A 203 -6.76 -8.56 8.61
CA ILE A 203 -5.68 -9.09 7.77
C ILE A 203 -6.11 -10.46 7.27
N ILE A 204 -6.19 -10.61 5.95
CA ILE A 204 -6.38 -11.91 5.29
C ILE A 204 -5.00 -12.47 4.97
N PHE A 205 -4.70 -13.66 5.48
CA PHE A 205 -3.50 -14.40 5.14
C PHE A 205 -3.87 -15.56 4.22
N VAL A 206 -3.14 -15.67 3.11
CA VAL A 206 -3.27 -16.79 2.17
C VAL A 206 -1.99 -17.60 2.25
N LEU A 207 -2.08 -18.75 2.90
CA LEU A 207 -1.03 -19.74 2.98
C LEU A 207 -1.26 -20.80 1.90
N LYS A 208 -0.24 -21.61 1.62
CA LYS A 208 -0.30 -22.68 0.62
C LYS A 208 -1.55 -23.58 0.76
N ASN A 209 -1.84 -23.99 2.00
CA ASN A 209 -2.88 -24.98 2.28
C ASN A 209 -4.14 -24.41 2.98
N THR A 210 -4.15 -23.11 3.33
CA THR A 210 -5.27 -22.52 4.08
C THR A 210 -5.31 -21.01 3.95
N ILE A 211 -6.45 -20.42 4.27
CA ILE A 211 -6.64 -18.99 4.42
C ILE A 211 -7.07 -18.74 5.86
N CYS A 212 -6.51 -17.71 6.49
CA CYS A 212 -6.97 -17.26 7.80
C CYS A 212 -7.17 -15.75 7.84
N ILE A 213 -7.95 -15.30 8.81
CA ILE A 213 -8.28 -13.89 9.01
C ILE A 213 -7.91 -13.49 10.43
N ARG A 214 -7.17 -12.40 10.59
CA ARG A 214 -6.92 -11.76 11.89
C ARG A 214 -7.73 -10.48 11.99
N LEU A 215 -8.43 -10.31 13.10
CA LEU A 215 -9.21 -9.11 13.38
C LEU A 215 -8.51 -8.28 14.45
N LEU A 216 -8.26 -7.01 14.17
CA LEU A 216 -7.57 -6.06 15.04
C LEU A 216 -8.52 -4.93 15.46
N GLU A 217 -9.12 -5.08 16.64
CA GLU A 217 -9.90 -4.06 17.32
C GLU A 217 -9.05 -2.83 17.64
N TYR A 218 -9.65 -1.65 17.47
CA TYR A 218 -8.99 -0.34 17.56
C TYR A 218 -7.76 -0.22 16.63
N GLY A 219 -7.66 -1.08 15.62
CA GLY A 219 -6.57 -1.13 14.64
C GLY A 219 -5.32 -1.91 15.06
N SER A 220 -5.22 -2.37 16.32
CA SER A 220 -3.97 -3.01 16.81
C SER A 220 -4.17 -4.17 17.78
N PHE A 221 -5.33 -4.30 18.42
CA PHE A 221 -5.57 -5.32 19.43
C PHE A 221 -6.32 -6.49 18.82
N SER A 222 -5.75 -7.69 18.86
CA SER A 222 -6.45 -8.88 18.37
C SER A 222 -7.82 -9.03 19.05
N ALA A 223 -8.84 -9.31 18.25
CA ALA A 223 -10.14 -9.73 18.77
C ALA A 223 -9.94 -10.93 19.70
N LYS A 224 -10.74 -10.97 20.77
CA LYS A 224 -10.51 -11.94 21.86
C LYS A 224 -10.61 -13.38 21.35
N ASP A 225 -9.72 -14.18 21.91
CA ASP A 225 -9.62 -15.62 21.75
C ASP A 225 -10.72 -16.31 22.56
N ASP A 226 -11.49 -17.16 21.88
CA ASP A 226 -12.36 -18.13 22.54
C ASP A 226 -12.71 -19.31 21.62
N ASP A 227 -13.17 -20.40 22.23
CA ASP A 227 -13.44 -21.68 21.56
C ASP A 227 -14.72 -21.72 20.70
N ALA A 228 -15.47 -20.61 20.55
CA ALA A 228 -16.70 -20.62 19.76
C ALA A 228 -16.47 -20.21 18.30
N PRO A 229 -17.22 -20.80 17.36
CA PRO A 229 -17.13 -20.42 15.97
C PRO A 229 -17.76 -19.05 15.72
N TYR A 230 -17.09 -18.26 14.89
CA TYR A 230 -17.54 -17.02 14.31
C TYR A 230 -18.41 -17.32 13.09
N LYS A 231 -19.61 -16.73 13.05
CA LYS A 231 -20.49 -16.79 11.87
C LYS A 231 -20.06 -15.71 10.90
N VAL A 232 -19.75 -16.10 9.67
CA VAL A 232 -19.25 -15.20 8.62
C VAL A 232 -20.18 -15.21 7.42
N ARG A 233 -20.48 -14.01 6.91
CA ARG A 233 -21.08 -13.80 5.60
C ARG A 233 -20.11 -12.98 4.77
N ILE A 234 -19.80 -13.49 3.59
CA ILE A 234 -18.91 -12.82 2.63
C ILE A 234 -19.72 -12.48 1.40
N LYS A 235 -19.64 -11.24 0.95
CA LYS A 235 -20.21 -10.80 -0.31
C LYS A 235 -19.08 -10.53 -1.30
N ASP A 236 -19.05 -11.26 -2.41
CA ASP A 236 -18.05 -11.08 -3.47
C ASP A 236 -18.31 -9.80 -4.29
N GLY A 237 -17.37 -9.45 -5.18
CA GLY A 237 -17.47 -8.26 -6.04
C GLY A 237 -18.68 -8.26 -6.99
N ASN A 238 -19.31 -9.42 -7.22
CA ASN A 238 -20.53 -9.56 -8.02
C ASN A 238 -21.81 -9.49 -7.15
N GLY A 239 -21.67 -9.29 -5.84
CA GLY A 239 -22.78 -9.20 -4.90
C GLY A 239 -23.32 -10.55 -4.42
N LYS A 240 -22.70 -11.68 -4.78
CA LYS A 240 -23.14 -13.00 -4.29
C LYS A 240 -22.63 -13.23 -2.87
N GLU A 241 -23.49 -13.77 -2.02
CA GLU A 241 -23.19 -14.05 -0.61
C GLU A 241 -22.82 -15.52 -0.35
N TYR A 242 -21.86 -15.71 0.56
CA TYR A 242 -21.36 -17.02 0.99
C TYR A 242 -21.37 -17.07 2.52
N PRO A 243 -22.12 -18.01 3.13
CA PRO A 243 -22.01 -18.29 4.55
C PRO A 243 -20.78 -19.16 4.83
N LEU A 244 -20.04 -18.83 5.88
CA LEU A 244 -18.92 -19.61 6.40
C LEU A 244 -18.94 -19.60 7.93
N MET A 245 -18.26 -20.58 8.51
CA MET A 245 -17.90 -20.55 9.92
C MET A 245 -16.39 -20.49 10.02
N LEU A 246 -15.88 -19.52 10.79
CA LEU A 246 -14.48 -19.49 11.17
C LEU A 246 -14.37 -19.87 12.64
N PHE A 247 -13.25 -20.42 13.05
CA PHE A 247 -12.98 -20.76 14.44
C PHE A 247 -11.59 -20.27 14.81
N TYR A 248 -11.44 -19.95 16.09
CA TYR A 248 -10.14 -19.70 16.65
C TYR A 248 -9.39 -21.03 16.83
N ASN A 249 -8.11 -21.07 16.45
CA ASN A 249 -7.26 -22.22 16.75
C ASN A 249 -6.31 -21.85 17.90
N ASP A 250 -6.38 -22.60 19.01
CA ASP A 250 -5.54 -22.39 20.19
C ASP A 250 -4.05 -22.35 19.79
N GLY A 251 -3.34 -21.31 20.22
CA GLY A 251 -1.95 -21.04 19.83
C GLY A 251 -1.73 -20.28 18.51
N ALA A 252 -2.78 -19.85 17.80
CA ALA A 252 -2.66 -19.19 16.49
C ALA A 252 -2.68 -17.65 16.52
N GLU A 253 -2.29 -17.02 17.63
CA GLU A 253 -2.07 -15.57 17.74
C GLU A 253 -3.21 -14.68 17.18
N GLY A 254 -4.48 -14.98 17.48
CA GLY A 254 -5.58 -14.16 16.96
C GLY A 254 -6.10 -14.53 15.56
N ASN A 255 -5.64 -15.63 14.96
CA ASN A 255 -6.05 -16.04 13.61
C ASN A 255 -7.31 -16.91 13.61
N LEU A 256 -8.28 -16.52 12.79
CA LEU A 256 -9.52 -17.26 12.52
C LEU A 256 -9.37 -18.12 11.26
N TYR A 257 -9.62 -19.42 11.39
CA TYR A 257 -9.52 -20.41 10.31
C TYR A 257 -10.90 -20.93 9.92
N PRO A 258 -11.11 -21.44 8.70
CA PRO A 258 -12.34 -22.15 8.33
C PRO A 258 -12.59 -23.36 9.25
N LEU A 259 -13.75 -23.41 9.92
CA LEU A 259 -14.12 -24.47 10.87
C LEU A 259 -14.11 -25.85 10.23
N ASP A 260 -14.57 -25.93 8.99
CA ASP A 260 -14.43 -27.12 8.17
C ASP A 260 -13.16 -26.99 7.33
N LEU A 261 -12.21 -27.90 7.57
CA LEU A 261 -10.96 -28.01 6.79
C LEU A 261 -11.12 -28.93 5.58
N SER A 262 -12.35 -29.29 5.20
CA SER A 262 -12.63 -29.94 3.92
C SER A 262 -12.07 -29.09 2.76
N GLU A 263 -11.77 -29.79 1.67
CA GLU A 263 -11.26 -29.14 0.47
C GLU A 263 -12.25 -28.10 -0.08
N ASP A 264 -13.55 -28.36 0.04
CA ASP A 264 -14.63 -27.45 -0.39
C ASP A 264 -14.64 -26.13 0.41
N SER A 265 -14.48 -26.21 1.73
CA SER A 265 -14.47 -25.04 2.60
C SER A 265 -13.18 -24.21 2.43
N LYS A 266 -12.03 -24.88 2.24
CA LYS A 266 -10.76 -24.22 1.91
C LYS A 266 -10.80 -23.52 0.57
N ASN A 267 -11.43 -24.14 -0.43
CA ASN A 267 -11.56 -23.56 -1.77
C ASN A 267 -12.57 -22.43 -1.81
N THR A 268 -13.60 -22.43 -0.96
CA THR A 268 -14.60 -21.35 -0.95
C THR A 268 -13.96 -19.96 -0.79
N LEU A 269 -13.05 -19.76 0.16
CA LEU A 269 -12.36 -18.47 0.31
C LEU A 269 -11.44 -18.15 -0.87
N LYS A 270 -10.71 -19.15 -1.39
CA LYS A 270 -9.86 -18.98 -2.58
C LYS A 270 -10.67 -18.57 -3.80
N ASP A 271 -11.80 -19.22 -4.03
CA ASP A 271 -12.73 -18.96 -5.13
C ASP A 271 -13.42 -17.60 -5.02
N ILE A 272 -13.65 -17.12 -3.79
CA ILE A 272 -14.17 -15.77 -3.56
C ILE A 272 -13.09 -14.73 -3.89
N LEU A 273 -11.85 -14.92 -3.41
CA LEU A 273 -10.73 -14.03 -3.69
C LEU A 273 -10.34 -14.00 -5.18
N SER A 274 -10.43 -15.14 -5.87
CA SER A 274 -10.10 -15.25 -7.30
C SER A 274 -11.04 -14.50 -8.23
N LYS A 275 -12.19 -14.04 -7.73
CA LYS A 275 -13.10 -13.17 -8.47
C LYS A 275 -12.67 -11.72 -8.48
N GLU A 276 -11.68 -11.37 -7.65
CA GLU A 276 -11.15 -10.01 -7.53
C GLU A 276 -12.26 -9.00 -7.14
N GLY A 277 -11.94 -7.71 -7.17
CA GLY A 277 -12.86 -6.64 -6.79
C GLY A 277 -13.05 -6.44 -5.29
N GLU A 278 -14.02 -5.61 -4.94
CA GLU A 278 -14.35 -5.31 -3.54
C GLU A 278 -15.13 -6.47 -2.91
N ILE A 279 -14.59 -7.04 -1.84
CA ILE A 279 -15.21 -8.11 -1.06
C ILE A 279 -15.58 -7.56 0.31
N THR A 280 -16.83 -7.77 0.71
CA THR A 280 -17.35 -7.33 2.01
C THR A 280 -17.49 -8.51 2.96
N PHE A 281 -16.99 -8.36 4.18
CA PHE A 281 -17.10 -9.34 5.24
C PHE A 281 -18.03 -8.83 6.34
N SER A 282 -18.93 -9.68 6.81
CA SER A 282 -19.75 -9.48 8.00
C SER A 282 -19.56 -10.68 8.91
N ILE A 283 -18.96 -10.44 10.07
CA ILE A 283 -18.63 -11.47 11.06
C ILE A 283 -19.40 -11.17 12.34
N SER A 284 -19.99 -12.19 12.94
CA SER A 284 -20.66 -12.09 14.23
C SER A 284 -20.20 -13.21 15.16
N TYR A 285 -20.05 -12.85 16.43
CA TYR A 285 -19.76 -13.72 17.54
C TYR A 285 -20.84 -13.54 18.61
N ASP A 286 -21.45 -14.61 19.12
CA ASP A 286 -22.68 -14.54 19.92
C ASP A 286 -22.66 -15.30 21.27
N LYS A 287 -21.54 -15.90 21.68
CA LYS A 287 -21.53 -16.75 22.89
C LYS A 287 -21.46 -15.97 24.22
N TYR A 288 -20.42 -15.16 24.45
CA TYR A 288 -20.21 -14.48 25.74
C TYR A 288 -20.32 -12.97 25.66
N THR A 289 -19.50 -12.34 24.81
CA THR A 289 -19.54 -10.90 24.55
C THR A 289 -19.92 -10.72 23.09
N PRO A 290 -21.22 -10.52 22.80
CA PRO A 290 -21.67 -10.34 21.43
C PRO A 290 -20.83 -9.27 20.74
N SER A 291 -20.18 -9.66 19.65
CA SER A 291 -19.29 -8.80 18.90
C SER A 291 -19.60 -8.93 17.42
N SER A 292 -19.51 -7.82 16.71
CA SER A 292 -19.75 -7.78 15.27
C SER A 292 -18.64 -7.02 14.60
N TYR A 293 -18.22 -7.52 13.44
CA TYR A 293 -17.15 -6.97 12.64
C TYR A 293 -17.63 -6.84 11.20
N ARG A 294 -17.38 -5.68 10.59
CA ARG A 294 -17.67 -5.42 9.18
C ARG A 294 -16.46 -4.77 8.56
N PHE A 295 -15.93 -5.34 7.50
CA PHE A 295 -14.81 -4.75 6.78
C PHE A 295 -14.87 -5.07 5.30
N LYS A 296 -14.07 -4.34 4.54
CA LYS A 296 -13.92 -4.54 3.10
C LYS A 296 -12.45 -4.73 2.76
N VAL A 297 -12.22 -5.53 1.73
CA VAL A 297 -10.92 -5.67 1.07
C VAL A 297 -11.12 -5.50 -0.44
N ASN A 298 -10.11 -5.00 -1.12
CA ASN A 298 -10.03 -5.07 -2.58
C ASN A 298 -9.08 -6.23 -2.93
N ALA A 299 -9.60 -7.27 -3.57
CA ALA A 299 -8.86 -8.48 -3.94
C ALA A 299 -8.25 -8.45 -5.35
N ASP A 300 -8.29 -7.31 -6.05
CA ASP A 300 -7.70 -7.14 -7.37
C ASP A 300 -6.26 -7.66 -7.42
N GLY A 301 -5.93 -8.38 -8.47
CA GLY A 301 -4.62 -8.99 -8.66
C GLY A 301 -4.34 -10.24 -7.83
N TYR A 302 -5.35 -10.81 -7.14
CA TYR A 302 -5.18 -12.07 -6.41
C TYR A 302 -4.67 -13.20 -7.31
N ASN A 303 -5.21 -13.31 -8.53
CA ASN A 303 -4.84 -14.39 -9.45
C ASN A 303 -3.38 -14.31 -9.90
N GLU A 304 -2.80 -13.11 -9.94
CA GLU A 304 -1.38 -12.94 -10.18
C GLU A 304 -0.57 -13.17 -8.90
N ALA A 305 -1.04 -12.66 -7.76
CA ALA A 305 -0.35 -12.76 -6.49
C ALA A 305 -0.16 -14.22 -6.04
N ILE A 306 -1.19 -15.06 -6.21
CA ILE A 306 -1.17 -16.46 -5.75
C ILE A 306 -0.09 -17.31 -6.44
N LYS A 307 0.41 -16.89 -7.61
CA LYS A 307 1.50 -17.57 -8.32
C LYS A 307 2.87 -17.45 -7.62
N HIS A 308 2.97 -16.65 -6.56
CA HIS A 308 4.21 -16.39 -5.82
C HIS A 308 4.40 -17.25 -4.56
N ILE A 309 3.39 -18.05 -4.17
CA ILE A 309 3.43 -18.92 -2.97
C ILE A 309 3.29 -20.40 -3.32
#